data_AF-A0A0K9F672-F1
#
_entry.id   AF-A0A0K9F672-F1
#
_cell.length_a   1.000
_cell.length_b   1.000
_cell.length_c   1.000
_cell.angle_alpha   90.00
_cell.angle_beta   90.00
_cell.angle_gamma   90.00
#
_symmetry.space_group_name_H-M   'P 1'
#
loop_
_entity.id
_entity.type
_entity.pdbx_description
1 polymer ?
#
loop_
_entity_poly.entity_id
_entity_poly.type
_entity_poly.pdbx_seq_one_letter_code
_entity_poly.pdbx_strand_id
1 'polypeptide(L)'
;MFKKILNKKVLENQKGLTLIELLAVIVILAIVAAIAIPAIGNIINNSKFNGVKADAINVINAANLYYTDNPEVKDVVTVDKLKEDKYLDTAGKIPGTSTVSIQVPRELKAIVPDAVKSFSVTFNEVTIDDINKDPKKGSAIDTAYTIDKQSKTTTPK
;
A
#
# COMPACT_ATOMS: atom_id res chain seq x y z
N MET A 1 68.38 -17.04 5.82
CA MET A 1 68.24 -17.48 4.40
C MET A 1 66.79 -17.89 4.11
N PHE A 2 65.80 -17.01 4.32
CA PHE A 2 64.35 -17.34 4.19
C PHE A 2 63.53 -16.12 3.75
N LYS A 3 63.70 -15.62 2.52
CA LYS A 3 62.89 -14.47 2.07
C LYS A 3 62.71 -14.34 0.56
N LYS A 4 62.36 -15.43 -0.16
CA LYS A 4 62.14 -15.29 -1.61
C LYS A 4 61.14 -16.22 -2.32
N ILE A 5 60.34 -17.03 -1.61
CA ILE A 5 59.55 -18.08 -2.29
C ILE A 5 58.02 -17.85 -2.29
N LEU A 6 57.46 -16.93 -1.51
CA LEU A 6 55.99 -16.92 -1.31
C LEU A 6 55.12 -15.97 -2.15
N ASN A 7 55.66 -15.04 -2.94
CA ASN A 7 54.83 -13.95 -3.51
C ASN A 7 54.84 -13.82 -5.05
N LYS A 8 54.92 -14.91 -5.82
CA LYS A 8 54.82 -14.81 -7.30
C LYS A 8 53.60 -15.51 -7.91
N LYS A 9 53.10 -16.61 -7.34
CA LYS A 9 52.02 -17.40 -7.95
C LYS A 9 50.61 -16.83 -7.79
N VAL A 10 50.35 -15.99 -6.79
CA VAL A 10 49.01 -15.40 -6.55
C VAL A 10 48.72 -14.22 -7.50
N LEU A 11 49.76 -13.55 -8.01
CA LEU A 11 49.63 -12.44 -8.96
C LEU A 11 49.46 -12.90 -10.43
N GLU A 12 49.85 -14.14 -10.76
CA GLU A 12 49.82 -14.68 -12.13
C GLU A 12 48.46 -15.28 -12.55
N ASN A 13 47.50 -15.42 -11.62
CA ASN A 13 46.15 -15.95 -11.89
C ASN A 13 45.06 -14.87 -12.04
N GLN A 14 45.42 -13.59 -12.07
CA GLN A 14 44.48 -12.52 -12.45
C GLN A 14 44.40 -12.41 -13.97
N LYS A 15 43.95 -13.48 -14.64
CA LYS A 15 43.48 -13.38 -16.03
C LYS A 15 42.28 -12.43 -16.00
N GLY A 16 42.55 -11.17 -16.33
CA GLY A 16 41.58 -10.08 -16.22
C GLY A 16 40.37 -10.32 -17.11
N LEU A 17 39.19 -10.09 -16.56
CA LEU A 17 37.97 -9.88 -17.33
C LEU A 17 38.25 -8.88 -18.44
N THR A 18 37.89 -9.24 -19.67
CA THR A 18 38.00 -8.32 -20.79
C THR A 18 36.89 -7.27 -20.71
N LEU A 19 37.14 -6.05 -21.20
CA LEU A 19 36.12 -5.00 -21.24
C LEU A 19 34.88 -5.43 -22.03
N ILE A 20 35.05 -6.29 -23.04
CA ILE A 20 33.95 -6.77 -23.87
C ILE A 20 33.03 -7.75 -23.14
N GLU A 21 33.57 -8.59 -22.25
CA GLU A 21 32.76 -9.47 -21.39
C GLU A 21 31.95 -8.65 -20.40
N LEU A 22 32.56 -7.64 -19.78
CA LEU A 22 31.85 -6.74 -18.88
C LEU A 22 30.75 -5.98 -19.63
N LEU A 23 31.05 -5.49 -20.84
CA LEU A 23 30.08 -4.80 -21.70
C LEU A 23 28.87 -5.67 -22.02
N ALA A 24 29.08 -6.92 -22.43
CA ALA A 24 27.99 -7.84 -22.77
C ALA A 24 27.03 -8.06 -21.59
N VAL A 25 27.56 -8.18 -20.37
CA VAL A 25 26.74 -8.36 -19.15
C VAL A 25 25.88 -7.12 -18.87
N ILE A 26 26.46 -5.92 -18.96
CA ILE A 26 25.73 -4.68 -18.67
C ILE A 26 24.61 -4.46 -19.70
N VAL A 27 24.85 -4.80 -20.97
CA VAL A 27 23.83 -4.73 -22.04
C VAL A 27 22.65 -5.64 -21.73
N ILE A 28 22.90 -6.88 -21.31
CA ILE A 28 21.83 -7.81 -20.91
C ILE A 28 21.07 -7.27 -19.69
N LEU A 29 21.77 -6.77 -18.68
CA LEU A 29 21.14 -6.16 -17.50
C LEU A 29 20.28 -4.95 -17.85
N ALA A 30 20.72 -4.11 -18.80
CA ALA A 30 19.96 -2.95 -19.26
C ALA A 30 18.64 -3.36 -19.94
N ILE A 31 18.67 -4.39 -20.80
CA ILE A 31 17.46 -4.90 -21.47
C ILE A 31 16.48 -5.49 -20.45
N VAL A 32 16.99 -6.29 -19.51
CA VAL A 32 16.15 -6.87 -18.44
C VAL A 32 15.56 -5.77 -17.55
N ALA A 33 16.39 -4.79 -17.15
CA ALA A 33 15.95 -3.68 -16.30
C ALA A 33 14.87 -2.83 -16.97
N ALA A 34 14.97 -2.59 -18.28
CA ALA A 34 14.00 -1.79 -19.04
C ALA A 34 12.57 -2.37 -18.96
N ILE A 35 12.41 -3.70 -18.98
CA ILE A 35 11.10 -4.36 -18.88
C ILE A 35 10.69 -4.56 -17.41
N ALA A 36 11.63 -4.90 -16.55
CA ALA A 36 11.36 -5.25 -15.16
C ALA A 36 10.93 -4.05 -14.30
N ILE A 37 11.54 -2.86 -14.48
CA ILE A 37 11.28 -1.70 -13.63
C ILE A 37 9.81 -1.23 -13.71
N PRO A 38 9.20 -1.03 -14.90
CA PRO A 38 7.79 -0.65 -14.99
C PRO A 38 6.85 -1.72 -14.41
N ALA A 39 7.14 -3.00 -14.65
CA ALA A 39 6.31 -4.11 -14.17
C ALA A 39 6.29 -4.20 -12.63
N ILE A 40 7.46 -4.09 -11.99
CA ILE A 40 7.59 -4.12 -10.52
C ILE A 40 6.90 -2.89 -9.90
N GLY A 41 7.02 -1.71 -10.52
CA GLY A 41 6.32 -0.50 -10.07
C GLY A 41 4.80 -0.70 -9.98
N ASN A 42 4.20 -1.31 -11.01
CA ASN A 42 2.77 -1.60 -11.02
C ASN A 42 2.35 -2.58 -9.92
N ILE A 43 3.13 -3.63 -9.67
CA ILE A 43 2.86 -4.62 -8.61
C ILE A 43 2.92 -3.95 -7.23
N ILE A 44 3.93 -3.10 -6.99
CA ILE A 44 4.08 -2.37 -5.73
C ILE A 44 2.90 -1.42 -5.51
N ASN A 45 2.50 -0.67 -6.53
CA ASN A 45 1.37 0.27 -6.42
C ASN A 45 0.06 -0.46 -6.13
N ASN A 46 -0.19 -1.59 -6.78
CA ASN A 46 -1.34 -2.45 -6.50
C ASN A 46 -1.32 -2.98 -5.05
N SER A 47 -0.17 -3.46 -4.59
CA SER A 47 -0.03 -4.01 -3.23
C SER A 47 -0.24 -2.95 -2.16
N LYS A 48 0.32 -1.75 -2.33
CA LYS A 48 0.13 -0.64 -1.39
C LYS A 48 -1.31 -0.16 -1.38
N PHE A 49 -1.94 -0.02 -2.54
CA PHE A 49 -3.34 0.37 -2.64
C PHE A 49 -4.27 -0.62 -1.93
N ASN A 50 -4.03 -1.94 -2.11
CA ASN A 50 -4.77 -2.97 -1.39
C ASN A 50 -4.50 -2.94 0.11
N GLY A 51 -3.28 -2.60 0.54
CA GLY A 51 -2.95 -2.36 1.94
C GLY A 51 -3.78 -1.23 2.55
N VAL A 52 -3.90 -0.10 1.85
CA VAL A 52 -4.72 1.04 2.31
C VAL A 52 -6.21 0.67 2.38
N LYS A 53 -6.73 -0.12 1.43
CA LYS A 53 -8.09 -0.69 1.51
C LYS A 53 -8.27 -1.58 2.75
N ALA A 54 -7.29 -2.43 3.05
CA ALA A 54 -7.33 -3.29 4.22
C ALA A 54 -7.28 -2.49 5.54
N ASP A 55 -6.44 -1.45 5.62
CA ASP A 55 -6.39 -0.54 6.76
C ASP A 55 -7.76 0.14 6.99
N ALA A 56 -8.43 0.59 5.92
CA ALA A 56 -9.77 1.16 5.99
C ALA A 56 -10.81 0.16 6.53
N ILE A 57 -10.78 -1.09 6.06
CA ILE A 57 -11.66 -2.15 6.56
C ILE A 57 -11.42 -2.42 8.05
N ASN A 58 -10.15 -2.45 8.49
CA ASN A 58 -9.79 -2.64 9.89
C ASN A 58 -10.35 -1.51 10.77
N VAL A 59 -10.25 -0.25 10.30
CA VAL A 59 -10.84 0.91 10.99
C VAL A 59 -12.36 0.76 11.12
N ILE A 60 -13.06 0.35 10.06
CA ILE A 60 -14.53 0.16 10.11
C ILE A 60 -14.89 -0.97 11.08
N ASN A 61 -14.12 -2.06 11.11
CA ASN A 61 -14.33 -3.16 12.05
C ASN A 61 -14.12 -2.73 13.51
N ALA A 62 -13.08 -1.94 13.79
CA ALA A 62 -12.86 -1.36 15.12
C ALA A 62 -14.03 -0.45 15.53
N ALA A 63 -14.53 0.37 14.60
CA ALA A 63 -15.70 1.20 14.86
C ALA A 63 -16.97 0.37 15.12
N ASN A 64 -17.17 -0.75 14.42
CA ASN A 64 -18.29 -1.67 14.67
C ASN A 64 -18.28 -2.17 16.13
N LEU A 65 -17.10 -2.54 16.64
CA LEU A 65 -16.94 -2.95 18.04
C LEU A 65 -17.23 -1.78 18.98
N TYR A 66 -16.64 -0.61 18.73
CA TYR A 66 -16.86 0.59 19.53
C TYR A 66 -18.34 0.94 19.69
N TYR A 67 -19.11 0.99 18.61
CA TYR A 67 -20.54 1.30 18.69
C TYR A 67 -21.40 0.16 19.24
N THR A 68 -20.87 -1.07 19.27
CA THR A 68 -21.55 -2.20 19.93
C THR A 68 -21.42 -2.07 21.45
N ASP A 69 -20.23 -1.69 21.92
CA ASP A 69 -19.94 -1.53 23.36
C ASP A 69 -20.49 -0.22 23.93
N ASN A 70 -20.72 0.80 23.08
CA ASN A 70 -21.19 2.14 23.47
C ASN A 70 -22.49 2.52 22.71
N PRO A 71 -23.62 1.84 22.96
CA PRO A 71 -24.88 2.03 22.22
C PRO A 71 -25.52 3.42 22.41
N GLU A 72 -25.11 4.16 23.44
CA GLU A 72 -25.58 5.52 23.75
C GLU A 72 -24.91 6.60 22.90
N VAL A 73 -23.74 6.32 22.32
CA VAL A 73 -23.03 7.26 21.45
C VAL A 73 -23.83 7.44 20.18
N LYS A 74 -24.15 8.69 19.82
CA LYS A 74 -24.95 9.04 18.63
C LYS A 74 -24.17 9.82 17.56
N ASP A 75 -22.93 10.18 17.86
CA ASP A 75 -22.07 10.98 16.99
C ASP A 75 -21.06 10.11 16.25
N VAL A 76 -20.38 10.72 15.27
CA VAL A 76 -19.26 10.10 14.56
C VAL A 76 -18.07 9.86 15.49
N VAL A 77 -17.32 8.79 15.26
CA VAL A 77 -16.10 8.45 16.01
C VAL A 77 -14.88 8.73 15.15
N THR A 78 -13.81 9.27 15.74
CA THR A 78 -12.52 9.45 15.05
C THR A 78 -11.64 8.23 15.19
N VAL A 79 -10.72 8.03 14.25
CA VAL A 79 -9.73 6.95 14.31
C VAL A 79 -8.82 7.07 15.52
N ASP A 80 -8.45 8.29 15.92
CA ASP A 80 -7.67 8.50 17.15
C ASP A 80 -8.43 8.04 18.39
N LYS A 81 -9.74 8.31 18.47
CA LYS A 81 -10.57 7.83 19.59
C LYS A 81 -10.62 6.31 19.65
N LEU A 82 -10.74 5.64 18.50
CA LEU A 82 -10.69 4.18 18.43
C LEU A 82 -9.36 3.60 18.95
N LYS A 83 -8.25 4.31 18.74
CA LYS A 83 -6.94 3.92 19.27
C LYS A 83 -6.80 4.17 20.76
N GLU A 84 -7.22 5.35 21.22
CA GLU A 84 -7.21 5.72 22.64
C GLU A 84 -8.03 4.74 23.47
N ASP A 85 -9.20 4.35 22.98
CA ASP A 85 -10.11 3.42 23.64
C ASP A 85 -9.76 1.94 23.37
N LYS A 86 -8.64 1.68 22.69
CA LYS A 86 -8.08 0.33 22.43
C LYS A 86 -8.95 -0.61 21.59
N TYR A 87 -9.82 -0.06 20.74
CA TYR A 87 -10.50 -0.82 19.69
C TYR A 87 -9.61 -1.06 18.46
N LEU A 88 -8.55 -0.26 18.31
CA LEU A 88 -7.64 -0.31 17.17
C LEU A 88 -6.19 -0.10 17.62
N ASP A 89 -5.30 -1.05 17.33
CA ASP A 89 -3.88 -0.90 17.63
C ASP A 89 -3.17 0.03 16.63
N THR A 90 -3.51 -0.11 15.35
CA THR A 90 -2.92 0.66 14.26
C THR A 90 -3.96 0.95 13.19
N ALA A 91 -3.96 2.19 12.71
CA ALA A 91 -4.76 2.62 11.57
C ALA A 91 -4.00 2.52 10.24
N GLY A 92 -2.76 2.00 10.28
CA GLY A 92 -1.89 1.92 9.11
C GLY A 92 -1.70 3.29 8.47
N LYS A 93 -2.19 3.45 7.24
CA LYS A 93 -2.15 4.73 6.50
C LYS A 93 -3.36 5.62 6.69
N ILE A 94 -4.41 5.18 7.37
CA ILE A 94 -5.61 5.99 7.61
C ILE A 94 -5.29 7.06 8.67
N PRO A 95 -5.50 8.36 8.38
CA PRO A 95 -5.25 9.41 9.37
C PRO A 95 -6.15 9.31 10.59
N GLY A 96 -5.61 9.68 11.75
CA GLY A 96 -6.33 9.71 13.04
C GLY A 96 -7.57 10.61 13.06
N THR A 97 -7.54 11.69 12.26
CA THR A 97 -8.66 12.62 12.08
C THR A 97 -9.79 12.09 11.19
N SER A 98 -9.61 10.92 10.57
CA SER A 98 -10.66 10.26 9.79
C SER A 98 -11.83 9.87 10.69
N THR A 99 -13.03 9.84 10.14
CA THR A 99 -14.27 9.61 10.90
C THR A 99 -15.02 8.39 10.40
N VAL A 100 -15.67 7.68 11.32
CA VAL A 100 -16.61 6.59 11.00
C VAL A 100 -18.00 6.94 11.49
N SER A 101 -18.97 6.86 10.60
CA SER A 101 -20.37 7.20 10.89
C SER A 101 -21.05 6.16 11.77
N ILE A 102 -22.10 6.60 12.47
CA ILE A 102 -23.01 5.72 13.20
C ILE A 102 -24.03 5.02 12.29
N GLN A 103 -23.98 5.16 10.97
CA GLN A 103 -24.92 4.45 10.10
C GLN A 103 -24.68 2.93 10.15
N VAL A 104 -25.69 2.12 9.85
CA VAL A 104 -25.51 0.66 9.71
C VAL A 104 -25.90 0.29 8.28
N PRO A 105 -24.97 -0.23 7.45
CA PRO A 105 -23.54 -0.44 7.71
C PRO A 105 -22.76 0.86 7.99
N ARG A 106 -21.70 0.78 8.80
CA ARG A 106 -20.85 1.92 9.19
C ARG A 106 -20.05 2.41 7.99
N GLU A 107 -19.85 3.72 7.91
CA GLU A 107 -19.23 4.38 6.76
C GLU A 107 -17.97 5.14 7.18
N LEU A 108 -16.86 4.92 6.47
CA LEU A 108 -15.61 5.63 6.68
C LEU A 108 -15.54 6.87 5.78
N LYS A 109 -15.13 7.99 6.38
CA LYS A 109 -14.70 9.21 5.68
C LYS A 109 -13.25 9.51 6.02
N ALA A 110 -12.38 9.38 5.02
CA ALA A 110 -10.93 9.55 5.18
C ALA A 110 -10.31 10.12 3.90
N ILE A 111 -9.31 10.99 4.05
CA ILE A 111 -8.43 11.39 2.95
C ILE A 111 -7.05 10.88 3.30
N VAL A 112 -6.46 10.06 2.44
CA VAL A 112 -5.11 9.50 2.61
C VAL A 112 -4.20 10.13 1.57
N PRO A 113 -3.50 11.24 1.89
CA PRO A 113 -2.72 11.99 0.91
C PRO A 113 -1.57 11.17 0.31
N ASP A 114 -0.92 10.35 1.15
CA ASP A 114 0.23 9.52 0.79
C ASP A 114 -0.12 8.02 0.84
N ALA A 115 -1.27 7.65 0.28
CA ALA A 115 -1.73 6.26 0.21
C ALA A 115 -0.68 5.38 -0.50
N VAL A 116 -0.14 5.91 -1.60
CA VAL A 116 1.04 5.42 -2.30
C VAL A 116 1.89 6.66 -2.59
N LYS A 117 3.23 6.54 -2.61
CA LYS A 117 4.17 7.67 -2.90
C LYS A 117 3.86 8.46 -4.21
N SER A 118 2.90 7.99 -5.01
CA SER A 118 2.51 8.54 -6.30
C SER A 118 1.08 9.07 -6.34
N PHE A 119 0.19 8.75 -5.38
CA PHE A 119 -1.21 9.21 -5.41
C PHE A 119 -1.92 9.17 -4.06
N SER A 120 -2.96 10.00 -3.94
CA SER A 120 -3.87 10.05 -2.80
C SER A 120 -5.10 9.15 -2.99
N VAL A 121 -5.67 8.68 -1.88
CA VAL A 121 -6.92 7.91 -1.85
C VAL A 121 -7.91 8.57 -0.91
N THR A 122 -9.11 8.84 -1.40
CA THR A 122 -10.22 9.36 -0.60
C THR A 122 -11.27 8.26 -0.42
N PHE A 123 -11.66 8.03 0.83
CA PHE A 123 -12.81 7.23 1.20
C PHE A 123 -13.94 8.19 1.54
N ASN A 124 -14.96 8.26 0.70
CA ASN A 124 -16.08 9.20 0.86
C ASN A 124 -17.33 8.45 1.34
N GLU A 125 -17.47 8.34 2.66
CA GLU A 125 -18.63 7.74 3.33
C GLU A 125 -18.90 6.30 2.85
N VAL A 126 -17.84 5.49 2.82
CA VAL A 126 -17.88 4.15 2.24
C VAL A 126 -17.98 3.04 3.27
N THR A 127 -18.63 1.96 2.89
CA THR A 127 -18.76 0.73 3.68
C THR A 127 -17.70 -0.30 3.29
N ILE A 128 -17.58 -1.38 4.07
CA ILE A 128 -16.71 -2.52 3.72
C ILE A 128 -17.09 -3.13 2.36
N ASP A 129 -18.37 -3.16 2.02
CA ASP A 129 -18.86 -3.69 0.75
C ASP A 129 -18.40 -2.83 -0.43
N ASP A 130 -18.46 -1.50 -0.28
CA ASP A 130 -17.98 -0.56 -1.29
C ASP A 130 -16.47 -0.72 -1.55
N ILE A 131 -15.68 -0.88 -0.49
CA ILE A 131 -14.23 -1.09 -0.58
C ILE A 131 -13.91 -2.42 -1.28
N ASN A 132 -14.63 -3.49 -0.94
CA ASN A 132 -14.40 -4.82 -1.51
C ASN A 132 -14.85 -4.92 -2.98
N LYS A 133 -15.89 -4.18 -3.36
CA LYS A 133 -16.41 -4.14 -4.75
C LYS A 133 -15.67 -3.15 -5.65
N ASP A 134 -14.82 -2.29 -5.09
CA ASP A 134 -14.05 -1.33 -5.85
C ASP A 134 -13.11 -2.03 -6.86
N PRO A 135 -13.34 -1.90 -8.18
CA PRO A 135 -12.60 -2.64 -9.20
C PRO A 135 -11.24 -2.01 -9.53
N LYS A 136 -10.94 -0.84 -8.96
CA LYS A 136 -9.76 -0.07 -9.34
C LYS A 136 -8.49 -0.77 -8.87
N LYS A 137 -7.48 -0.76 -9.75
CA LYS A 137 -6.12 -1.23 -9.46
C LYS A 137 -5.25 -0.01 -9.15
N GLY A 138 -4.38 -0.13 -8.15
CA GLY A 138 -3.43 0.93 -7.76
C GLY A 138 -2.49 1.35 -8.90
N SER A 139 -2.11 0.44 -9.78
CA SER A 139 -1.29 0.72 -10.96
C SER A 139 -2.01 1.52 -12.06
N ALA A 140 -3.32 1.71 -11.94
CA ALA A 140 -4.12 2.50 -12.88
C ALA A 140 -4.53 3.87 -12.31
N ILE A 141 -3.94 4.27 -11.17
CA ILE A 141 -4.19 5.55 -10.52
C ILE A 141 -2.96 6.43 -10.72
N ASP A 142 -3.15 7.60 -11.33
CA ASP A 142 -2.06 8.52 -11.66
C ASP A 142 -1.76 9.50 -10.52
N THR A 143 -2.79 10.15 -9.96
CA THR A 143 -2.62 11.24 -8.99
C THR A 143 -3.55 11.15 -7.78
N ALA A 144 -4.82 10.79 -8.00
CA ALA A 144 -5.81 10.66 -6.96
C ALA A 144 -6.90 9.65 -7.34
N TYR A 145 -7.51 9.03 -6.34
CA TYR A 145 -8.68 8.18 -6.53
C TYR A 145 -9.65 8.31 -5.35
N THR A 146 -10.93 8.43 -5.65
CA THR A 146 -11.99 8.40 -4.64
C THR A 146 -12.73 7.08 -4.73
N ILE A 147 -12.85 6.39 -3.61
CA ILE A 147 -13.82 5.32 -3.42
C ILE A 147 -15.05 6.00 -2.85
N ASP A 148 -16.14 5.98 -3.62
CA ASP A 148 -17.43 6.50 -3.22
C ASP A 148 -18.36 5.35 -2.84
N LYS A 149 -19.36 5.66 -2.01
CA LYS A 149 -20.45 4.73 -1.69
C LYS A 149 -21.12 4.29 -2.99
N GLN A 150 -21.16 2.98 -3.25
CA GLN A 150 -21.92 2.47 -4.36
C GLN A 150 -23.40 2.61 -3.99
N SER A 151 -24.04 3.66 -4.51
CA SER A 151 -25.51 3.70 -4.58
C SER A 151 -25.95 2.38 -5.19
N LYS A 152 -26.71 1.57 -4.44
CA LYS A 152 -27.35 0.35 -4.94
C LYS A 152 -27.76 0.61 -6.38
N THR A 153 -27.11 -0.03 -7.34
CA THR A 153 -27.64 -0.10 -8.70
C THR A 153 -28.85 -1.02 -8.58
N THR A 154 -29.97 -0.47 -8.12
CA THR A 154 -31.28 -1.06 -8.39
C THR A 154 -31.46 -0.91 -9.89
N THR A 155 -31.03 -1.91 -10.64
CA THR A 155 -31.67 -2.19 -11.93
C THR A 155 -33.04 -2.76 -11.58
N PRO A 156 -34.15 -2.02 -11.77
CA PRO A 156 -35.46 -2.66 -11.69
C PRO A 156 -35.53 -3.65 -12.87
N LYS A 157 -35.82 -4.91 -12.54
CA LYS A 157 -36.24 -5.90 -13.52
C LYS A 157 -37.71 -5.67 -13.87
#